data_AF-A0A177QUW9-F1
#
_entry.id   AF-A0A177QUW9-F1
#
_cell.length_a   1.000
_cell.length_b   1.000
_cell.length_c   1.000
_cell.angle_alpha   90.00
_cell.angle_beta   90.00
_cell.angle_gamma   90.00
#
_symmetry.space_group_name_H-M   'P 1'
#
loop_
_entity.id
_entity.type
_entity.pdbx_description
1 polymer ?
#
loop_
_entity_poly.entity_id
_entity_poly.type
_entity_poly.pdbx_seq_one_letter_code
_entity_poly.pdbx_strand_id
1 'polypeptide(L)'
;MKTLLAILACLLLAPAAHAQELGRLFFTPDQRAALDARRKARVPDKPSAQAVVSPTTRLDGYVKRSEGPSTVWVNGETLLETSPEAPRIGATRRDDGRVSVTVGESGARVGLKPGEVLDRGTGEVRNGLGGGEIRINPAR
;
A
#
# COMPACT_ATOMS: atom_id res chain seq x y z
N MET A 1 -48.94 24.65 3.33
CA MET A 1 -49.15 23.64 4.40
C MET A 1 -49.47 22.25 3.84
N LYS A 2 -50.43 22.10 2.93
CA LYS A 2 -50.76 20.81 2.27
C LYS A 2 -49.60 20.15 1.51
N THR A 3 -48.77 20.96 0.84
CA THR A 3 -47.57 20.51 0.13
C THR A 3 -46.48 20.00 1.07
N LEU A 4 -46.32 20.63 2.25
CA LEU A 4 -45.35 20.19 3.26
C LEU A 4 -45.76 18.85 3.89
N LEU A 5 -47.06 18.66 4.12
CA LEU A 5 -47.63 17.42 4.65
C LEU A 5 -47.50 16.25 3.65
N ALA A 6 -47.67 16.54 2.35
CA ALA A 6 -47.49 15.56 1.28
C ALA A 6 -46.02 15.12 1.15
N ILE A 7 -45.06 16.03 1.30
CA ILE A 7 -43.63 15.71 1.27
C ILE A 7 -43.25 14.87 2.50
N LEU A 8 -43.76 15.21 3.68
CA LEU A 8 -43.51 14.45 4.91
C LEU A 8 -44.09 13.03 4.85
N ALA A 9 -45.29 12.87 4.25
CA ALA A 9 -45.90 11.57 4.03
C ALA A 9 -45.11 10.71 3.03
N CYS A 10 -44.56 11.30 1.97
CA CYS A 10 -43.70 10.60 1.02
C CYS A 10 -42.37 10.12 1.66
N LEU A 11 -41.78 10.88 2.59
CA LEU A 11 -40.56 10.43 3.28
C LEU A 11 -40.81 9.26 4.25
N LEU A 12 -42.00 9.16 4.84
CA LEU A 12 -42.36 8.08 5.78
C LEU A 12 -42.68 6.75 5.08
N LEU A 13 -42.98 6.76 3.78
CA LEU A 13 -43.25 5.58 2.97
C LEU A 13 -42.05 5.09 2.14
N ALA A 14 -40.89 5.72 2.26
CA ALA A 14 -39.70 5.25 1.57
C ALA A 14 -39.29 3.88 2.12
N PRO A 15 -39.18 2.83 1.28
CA PRO A 15 -38.70 1.53 1.74
C PRO A 15 -37.27 1.72 2.24
N ALA A 16 -36.95 1.12 3.40
CA ALA A 16 -35.58 1.03 3.84
C ALA A 16 -34.76 0.40 2.72
N ALA A 17 -33.79 1.13 2.19
CA ALA A 17 -32.86 0.61 1.19
C ALA A 17 -32.08 -0.53 1.84
N HIS A 18 -32.57 -1.75 1.68
CA HIS A 18 -31.82 -2.95 2.03
C HIS A 18 -30.69 -3.05 1.03
N ALA A 19 -29.50 -2.67 1.48
CA ALA A 19 -28.27 -2.92 0.75
C ALA A 19 -28.25 -4.42 0.42
N GLN A 20 -28.32 -4.76 -0.87
CA GLN A 20 -28.16 -6.13 -1.32
C GLN A 20 -26.87 -6.68 -0.73
N GLU A 21 -26.95 -7.85 -0.07
CA GLU A 21 -25.77 -8.56 0.41
C GLU A 21 -24.93 -8.93 -0.82
N LEU A 22 -24.00 -8.04 -1.19
CA LEU A 22 -22.83 -8.43 -1.95
C LEU A 22 -22.21 -9.59 -1.17
N GLY A 23 -22.36 -10.81 -1.71
CA GLY A 23 -21.84 -12.03 -1.15
C GLY A 23 -20.47 -11.78 -0.52
N ARG A 24 -20.47 -11.83 0.81
CA ARG A 24 -19.39 -11.51 1.75
C ARG A 24 -18.05 -11.11 1.11
N LEU A 25 -17.92 -9.84 0.74
CA LEU A 25 -16.60 -9.18 0.77
C LEU A 25 -16.27 -8.95 2.24
N PHE A 26 -15.83 -10.05 2.88
CA PHE A 26 -15.25 -10.18 4.23
C PHE A 26 -15.56 -9.00 5.16
N PHE A 27 -16.54 -9.11 6.06
CA PHE A 27 -16.65 -8.53 7.43
C PHE A 27 -18.13 -8.56 7.87
N THR A 28 -18.42 -9.00 9.11
CA THR A 28 -19.77 -8.84 9.71
C THR A 28 -20.05 -7.36 10.00
N PRO A 29 -21.32 -6.94 10.20
CA PRO A 29 -21.64 -5.55 10.56
C PRO A 29 -20.87 -5.06 11.80
N ASP A 30 -20.73 -5.91 12.82
CA ASP A 30 -19.96 -5.59 14.03
C ASP A 30 -18.46 -5.44 13.74
N GLN A 31 -17.89 -6.31 12.89
CA GLN A 31 -16.49 -6.19 12.47
C GLN A 31 -16.23 -4.89 11.69
N ARG A 32 -17.19 -4.45 10.87
CA ARG A 32 -17.12 -3.16 10.18
C ARG A 32 -17.18 -2.00 11.15
N ALA A 33 -18.14 -2.01 12.09
CA ALA A 33 -18.26 -0.96 13.11
C ALA A 33 -16.98 -0.82 13.95
N ALA A 34 -16.36 -1.95 14.32
CA ALA A 34 -15.08 -1.98 15.03
C ALA A 34 -13.94 -1.39 14.17
N LEU A 35 -13.84 -1.76 12.90
CA LEU A 35 -12.82 -1.24 11.99
C LEU A 35 -13.00 0.27 11.72
N ASP A 36 -14.23 0.73 11.55
CA ASP A 36 -14.54 2.15 11.36
C ASP A 36 -14.24 2.97 12.63
N ALA A 37 -14.51 2.42 13.82
CA ALA A 37 -14.12 3.03 15.09
C ALA A 37 -12.59 3.17 15.23
N ARG A 38 -11.83 2.13 14.85
CA ARG A 38 -10.36 2.16 14.84
C ARG A 38 -9.81 3.21 13.87
N ARG A 39 -10.37 3.31 12.66
CA ARG A 39 -10.01 4.35 11.68
C ARG A 39 -10.27 5.75 12.22
N LYS A 40 -11.44 6.00 12.83
CA LYS A 40 -11.78 7.30 13.43
C LYS A 40 -10.86 7.67 14.58
N ALA A 41 -10.47 6.70 15.40
CA ALA A 41 -9.53 6.88 16.49
C ALA A 41 -8.06 7.02 16.03
N ARG A 42 -7.80 6.92 14.71
CA ARG A 42 -6.46 6.93 14.11
C ARG A 42 -5.49 5.94 14.76
N VAL A 43 -6.04 4.83 15.27
CA VAL A 43 -5.24 3.78 15.90
C VAL A 43 -4.46 3.08 14.78
N PRO A 44 -3.12 3.09 14.82
CA PRO A 44 -2.32 2.35 13.85
C PRO A 44 -2.73 0.87 13.84
N ASP A 45 -2.95 0.30 12.66
CA ASP A 45 -3.35 -1.12 12.54
C ASP A 45 -2.25 -2.07 13.01
N LYS A 46 -1.00 -1.60 12.98
CA LYS A 46 0.18 -2.30 13.50
C LYS A 46 0.75 -1.51 14.68
N PRO A 47 0.98 -2.13 15.85
CA PRO A 47 1.81 -1.50 16.88
C PRO A 47 3.15 -1.17 16.23
N SER A 48 3.72 -0.01 16.57
CA SER A 48 5.07 0.39 16.16
C SER A 48 6.02 -0.75 16.48
N ALA A 49 6.32 -1.60 15.49
CA ALA A 49 7.43 -2.50 15.57
C ALA A 49 8.64 -1.59 15.57
N GLN A 50 9.41 -1.61 16.66
CA GLN A 50 10.74 -1.01 16.66
C GLN A 50 11.42 -1.49 15.37
N ALA A 51 11.93 -0.55 14.57
CA ALA A 51 12.58 -0.85 13.31
C ALA A 51 13.84 -1.68 13.59
N VAL A 52 13.68 -3.00 13.70
CA VAL A 52 14.79 -3.94 13.71
C VAL A 52 15.37 -3.81 12.30
N VAL A 53 16.53 -3.16 12.22
CA VAL A 53 17.26 -2.97 10.97
C VAL A 53 17.53 -4.37 10.41
N SER A 54 16.68 -4.77 9.47
CA SER A 54 16.82 -6.08 8.84
C SER A 54 18.09 -6.04 7.99
N PRO A 55 18.90 -7.11 8.03
CA PRO A 55 20.10 -7.20 7.20
C PRO A 55 19.76 -7.17 5.70
N THR A 56 18.50 -7.45 5.36
CA THR A 56 17.97 -7.40 4.00
C THR A 56 16.84 -6.38 3.85
N THR A 57 16.73 -5.81 2.65
CA THR A 57 15.59 -4.99 2.22
C THR A 57 14.90 -5.67 1.05
N ARG A 58 13.68 -6.16 1.23
CA ARG A 58 12.79 -6.57 0.14
C ARG A 58 11.86 -5.42 -0.22
N LEU A 59 11.84 -5.06 -1.50
CA LEU A 59 10.83 -4.16 -2.03
C LEU A 59 9.61 -4.98 -2.41
N ASP A 60 8.54 -4.90 -1.63
CA ASP A 60 7.32 -5.65 -1.92
C ASP A 60 6.50 -4.96 -3.02
N GLY A 61 6.56 -3.63 -3.09
CA GLY A 61 5.94 -2.86 -4.18
C GLY A 61 5.85 -1.37 -3.87
N TYR A 62 5.25 -0.61 -4.78
CA TYR A 62 4.94 0.79 -4.58
C TYR A 62 3.73 1.22 -5.41
N VAL A 63 3.08 2.30 -4.97
CA VAL A 63 2.07 3.03 -5.72
C VAL A 63 2.55 4.46 -5.88
N LYS A 64 2.82 4.86 -7.11
CA LYS A 64 3.13 6.25 -7.49
C LYS A 64 1.81 6.98 -7.72
N ARG A 65 1.56 8.05 -6.97
CA ARG A 65 0.38 8.90 -7.16
C ARG A 65 0.75 10.12 -7.98
N SER A 66 -0.16 10.57 -8.84
CA SER A 66 -0.01 11.85 -9.54
C SER A 66 -0.17 13.02 -8.57
N GLU A 67 -1.04 12.87 -7.57
CA GLU A 67 -1.34 13.87 -6.55
C GLU A 67 -1.20 13.25 -5.15
N GLY A 68 -0.50 13.96 -4.26
CA GLY A 68 -0.21 13.50 -2.90
C GLY A 68 0.98 12.52 -2.78
N PRO A 69 1.32 12.09 -1.55
CA PRO A 69 2.52 11.30 -1.31
C PRO A 69 2.37 9.88 -1.87
N SER A 70 3.39 9.34 -2.54
CA SER A 70 3.38 7.92 -2.93
C SER A 70 3.50 7.00 -1.72
N THR A 71 3.21 5.72 -1.94
CA THR A 71 3.29 4.68 -0.90
C THR A 71 4.23 3.58 -1.36
N VAL A 72 5.13 3.14 -0.50
CA VAL A 72 6.11 2.08 -0.75
C VAL A 72 5.95 1.01 0.33
N TRP A 73 5.99 -0.25 -0.06
CA TRP A 73 6.00 -1.38 0.86
C TRP A 73 7.38 -2.03 0.89
N VAL A 74 7.95 -2.12 2.08
CA VAL A 74 9.30 -2.63 2.31
C VAL A 74 9.26 -3.58 3.49
N ASN A 75 9.71 -4.82 3.28
CA ASN A 75 9.69 -5.87 4.32
C ASN A 75 8.32 -6.02 5.01
N GLY A 76 7.22 -5.80 4.27
CA GLY A 76 5.85 -5.83 4.79
C GLY A 76 5.42 -4.58 5.58
N GLU A 77 6.27 -3.57 5.71
CA GLU A 77 5.93 -2.27 6.30
C GLU A 77 5.48 -1.27 5.23
N THR A 78 4.50 -0.44 5.58
CA THR A 78 4.01 0.63 4.70
C THR A 78 4.72 1.93 5.03
N LEU A 79 5.44 2.50 4.05
CA LEU A 79 6.13 3.78 4.16
C LEU A 79 5.54 4.79 3.18
N LEU A 80 5.26 5.99 3.66
CA LEU A 80 4.92 7.13 2.80
C LEU A 80 6.21 7.73 2.24
N GLU A 81 6.22 8.14 0.98
CA GLU A 81 7.39 8.74 0.32
C GLU A 81 7.94 10.00 1.04
N THR A 82 7.09 10.68 1.82
CA THR A 82 7.47 11.82 2.65
C THR A 82 8.21 11.44 3.93
N SER A 83 8.23 10.17 4.32
CA SER A 83 8.99 9.70 5.47
C SER A 83 10.49 9.76 5.18
N PRO A 84 11.34 10.24 6.13
CA PRO A 84 12.78 10.31 5.93
C PRO A 84 13.43 8.94 5.68
N GLU A 85 12.82 7.88 6.18
CA GLU A 85 13.28 6.50 6.03
C GLU A 85 12.75 5.82 4.75
N ALA A 86 11.83 6.47 4.02
CA ALA A 86 11.21 5.88 2.84
C ALA A 86 12.17 5.84 1.64
N PRO A 87 12.26 4.69 0.94
CA PRO A 87 12.89 4.62 -0.36
C PRO A 87 12.25 5.58 -1.37
N ARG A 88 13.05 6.17 -2.27
CA ARG A 88 12.54 7.13 -3.26
C ARG A 88 12.24 6.46 -4.60
N ILE A 89 11.02 6.66 -5.10
CA ILE A 89 10.54 6.11 -6.38
C ILE A 89 11.11 6.91 -7.54
N GLY A 90 11.69 6.26 -8.55
CA GLY A 90 12.18 6.95 -9.76
C GLY A 90 13.39 7.85 -9.53
N ALA A 91 14.07 7.75 -8.38
CA ALA A 91 15.31 8.49 -8.11
C ALA A 91 16.53 7.91 -8.85
N THR A 92 16.36 6.84 -9.64
CA THR A 92 17.34 6.35 -10.60
C THR A 92 17.29 7.19 -11.87
N ARG A 93 18.44 7.37 -12.55
CA ARG A 93 18.53 8.14 -13.82
C ARG A 93 17.60 7.61 -14.93
N ARG A 94 17.12 6.37 -14.79
CA ARG A 94 16.12 5.76 -15.66
C ARG A 94 14.82 5.58 -14.87
N ASP A 95 13.69 6.01 -15.46
CA ASP A 95 12.35 5.70 -14.97
C ASP A 95 11.96 4.29 -15.43
N ASP A 96 12.63 3.28 -14.90
CA ASP A 96 12.48 1.86 -15.25
C ASP A 96 11.69 1.08 -14.19
N GLY A 97 10.90 1.79 -13.38
CA GLY A 97 10.10 1.22 -12.30
C GLY A 97 10.91 0.81 -11.07
N ARG A 98 12.13 1.34 -10.90
CA ARG A 98 12.97 1.08 -9.72
C ARG A 98 12.71 2.09 -8.59
N VAL A 99 12.89 1.60 -7.37
CA VAL A 99 12.86 2.38 -6.15
C VAL A 99 14.25 2.37 -5.52
N SER A 100 14.81 3.55 -5.26
CA SER A 100 16.15 3.68 -4.66
C SER A 100 16.10 3.45 -3.15
N VAL A 101 16.92 2.50 -2.69
CA VAL A 101 17.12 2.15 -1.28
C VAL A 101 18.55 2.50 -0.89
N THR A 102 18.74 3.09 0.28
CA THR A 102 20.07 3.40 0.83
C THR A 102 20.72 2.15 1.42
N VAL A 103 22.02 1.98 1.19
CA VAL A 103 22.83 0.83 1.62
C VAL A 103 23.95 1.32 2.54
N GLY A 104 24.08 0.67 3.70
CA GLY A 104 25.10 0.98 4.70
C GLY A 104 25.07 2.42 5.22
N GLU A 105 26.11 2.78 5.96
CA GLU A 105 26.32 4.14 6.49
C GLU A 105 26.91 5.10 5.44
N SER A 106 27.53 4.54 4.38
CA SER A 106 28.13 5.29 3.28
C SER A 106 27.11 5.99 2.37
N GLY A 107 25.82 5.73 2.54
CA GLY A 107 24.75 6.45 1.84
C GLY A 107 24.59 6.05 0.37
N ALA A 108 25.26 4.99 -0.08
CA ALA A 108 25.13 4.49 -1.44
C ALA A 108 23.67 4.11 -1.73
N ARG A 109 23.17 4.40 -2.94
CA ARG A 109 21.80 4.06 -3.34
C ARG A 109 21.78 2.94 -4.35
N VAL A 110 20.99 1.91 -4.06
CA VAL A 110 20.74 0.78 -4.97
C VAL A 110 19.26 0.82 -5.40
N GLY A 111 19.01 0.75 -6.70
CA GLY A 111 17.64 0.68 -7.23
C GLY A 111 17.11 -0.75 -7.17
N LEU A 112 15.94 -0.95 -6.56
CA LEU A 112 15.25 -2.24 -6.52
C LEU A 112 13.97 -2.21 -7.36
N LYS A 113 13.70 -3.32 -8.04
CA LYS A 113 12.39 -3.62 -8.62
C LYS A 113 11.50 -4.33 -7.59
N PRO A 114 10.17 -4.24 -7.71
CA PRO A 114 9.26 -5.02 -6.88
C PRO A 114 9.61 -6.51 -6.95
N GLY A 115 9.70 -7.16 -5.78
CA GLY A 115 10.11 -8.55 -5.61
C GLY A 115 11.63 -8.77 -5.51
N GLU A 116 12.46 -7.74 -5.73
CA GLU A 116 13.90 -7.83 -5.47
C GLU A 116 14.22 -7.68 -3.98
N VAL A 117 15.26 -8.39 -3.56
CA VAL A 117 15.82 -8.37 -2.20
C VAL A 117 17.25 -7.89 -2.27
N LEU A 118 17.55 -6.83 -1.53
CA LEU A 118 18.89 -6.32 -1.30
C LEU A 118 19.45 -6.89 0.00
N ASP A 119 20.66 -7.43 -0.04
CA ASP A 119 21.48 -7.62 1.15
C ASP A 119 22.23 -6.32 1.47
N ARG A 120 21.97 -5.73 2.65
CA ARG A 120 22.53 -4.43 3.02
C ARG A 120 24.02 -4.48 3.40
N GLY A 121 24.53 -5.67 3.75
CA GLY A 121 25.93 -5.85 4.13
C GLY A 121 26.85 -6.01 2.94
N THR A 122 26.37 -6.68 1.88
CA THR A 122 27.15 -6.97 0.66
C THR A 122 26.78 -6.06 -0.51
N GLY A 123 25.58 -5.48 -0.52
CA GLY A 123 25.03 -4.74 -1.65
C GLY A 123 24.47 -5.63 -2.77
N GLU A 124 24.44 -6.95 -2.57
CA GLU A 124 23.94 -7.91 -3.56
C GLU A 124 22.41 -7.79 -3.73
N VAL A 125 21.94 -7.76 -4.97
CA VAL A 125 20.51 -7.74 -5.31
C VAL A 125 20.10 -9.09 -5.89
N ARG A 126 19.09 -9.71 -5.29
CA ARG A 126 18.51 -10.98 -5.73
C ARG A 126 17.07 -10.77 -6.19
N ASN A 127 16.70 -11.43 -7.28
CA ASN A 127 15.31 -11.43 -7.74
C ASN A 127 14.50 -12.54 -7.08
N GLY A 128 13.17 -12.44 -7.15
CA GLY A 128 12.25 -13.44 -6.61
C GLY A 128 12.13 -14.73 -7.43
N LEU A 129 12.86 -14.86 -8.54
CA LEU A 129 12.73 -16.02 -9.45
C LEU A 129 13.61 -17.20 -9.06
N GLY A 130 14.50 -17.05 -8.07
CA GLY A 130 15.34 -18.15 -7.57
C GLY A 130 16.26 -18.77 -8.63
N GLY A 131 16.67 -18.00 -9.65
CA GLY A 131 17.46 -18.48 -10.80
C GLY A 131 16.65 -18.79 -12.06
N GLY A 132 15.32 -18.70 -12.00
CA GLY A 132 14.46 -18.75 -13.18
C GLY A 132 14.52 -17.46 -14.04
N GLU A 133 14.10 -17.56 -15.29
CA GLU A 133 14.06 -16.44 -16.26
C GLU A 133 12.65 -16.33 -16.88
N ILE A 134 12.17 -15.09 -17.06
CA ILE A 134 10.96 -14.81 -17.84
C ILE A 134 11.38 -14.42 -19.25
N ARG A 135 10.95 -15.20 -20.25
CA ARG A 135 11.17 -14.89 -21.68
C ARG A 135 9.88 -14.36 -22.31
N ILE A 136 9.96 -13.17 -22.91
CA ILE A 136 8.85 -12.58 -23.65
C ILE A 136 9.09 -12.82 -25.13
N ASN A 137 8.25 -13.65 -25.75
CA ASN A 137 8.24 -13.80 -27.20
C ASN A 137 7.28 -12.75 -27.78
N PRO A 138 7.76 -11.77 -28.56
CA PRO A 138 6.89 -10.78 -29.17
C PRO A 138 5.93 -11.45 -30.14
N ALA A 139 4.66 -11.01 -30.12
CA ALA A 139 3.70 -11.41 -31.14
C ALA A 139 4.16 -10.88 -32.50
N ARG A 140 4.08 -11.74 -33.52
CA ARG A 140 4.57 -11.48 -34.88
C ARG A 140 3.57 -10.68 -35.69
#